data_AF-A0A848YGS5-F1
#
_entry.id   AF-A0A848YGS5-F1
#
_cell.length_a   1.000
_cell.length_b   1.000
_cell.length_c   1.000
_cell.angle_alpha   90.00
_cell.angle_beta   90.00
_cell.angle_gamma   90.00
#
_symmetry.space_group_name_H-M   'P 1'
#
loop_
_entity.id
_entity.type
_entity.pdbx_description
1 polymer ?
#
loop_
_entity_poly.entity_id
_entity_poly.type
_entity_poly.pdbx_seq_one_letter_code
_entity_poly.pdbx_strand_id
1 'polypeptide(L)'
;WYLNIMEGRPVWFAPPVNAVAAVAQPLFAILIALYLALQNRDWLRAWWFEYAALLLIAYIGGLLTIRSIAFASVLAAIPIGWFVVRMFDRWRAYKTLLPKLGVAIVLYFLLLPAFPLVLKNALIPSQESSEMGALFSETKCDLATNVGLLNAVPAGNIFAPLDMGAPLLYQTHHSVVASGHHRTPAAMRDVIAGFVGAPEIAKQSIDRHGADYVFMCTDLLEPRNFSRRGGEDSLASRLIADKPPQWLERVDLDGPDEFRVWRVFRD
;
A
#
# COMPACT_ATOMS: atom_id res chain seq x y z
N TRP A 1 4.03 -12.05 -6.52
CA TRP A 1 3.55 -10.67 -6.75
C TRP A 1 2.29 -10.39 -5.94
N TYR A 2 1.13 -11.01 -6.23
CA TYR A 2 -0.14 -10.65 -5.57
C TYR A 2 -0.10 -10.64 -4.03
N LEU A 3 0.49 -11.67 -3.40
CA LEU A 3 0.63 -11.75 -1.94
C LEU A 3 1.58 -10.71 -1.31
N ASN A 4 2.34 -9.97 -2.13
CA ASN A 4 3.20 -8.87 -1.68
C ASN A 4 2.47 -7.52 -1.68
N ILE A 5 1.25 -7.44 -2.24
CA ILE A 5 0.42 -6.23 -2.22
C ILE A 5 -0.30 -6.16 -0.88
N MET A 6 0.31 -5.47 0.09
CA MET A 6 -0.14 -5.46 1.49
C MET A 6 -1.58 -4.95 1.67
N GLU A 7 -2.00 -3.97 0.87
CA GLU A 7 -3.37 -3.42 0.90
C GLU A 7 -4.44 -4.45 0.55
N GLY A 8 -4.11 -5.43 -0.30
CA GLY A 8 -5.03 -6.49 -0.72
C GLY A 8 -5.14 -7.64 0.28
N ARG A 9 -4.34 -7.61 1.35
CA ARG A 9 -4.30 -8.69 2.34
C ARG A 9 -5.28 -8.44 3.49
N PRO A 10 -5.64 -9.52 4.21
CA PRO A 10 -6.40 -9.40 5.44
C PRO A 10 -5.70 -8.57 6.53
N VAL A 11 -6.51 -8.06 7.47
CA VAL A 11 -6.07 -7.15 8.53
C VAL A 11 -4.96 -7.72 9.43
N TRP A 12 -4.87 -9.04 9.59
CA TRP A 12 -3.83 -9.69 10.40
C TRP A 12 -2.43 -9.68 9.76
N PHE A 13 -2.31 -9.21 8.52
CA PHE A 13 -1.02 -8.92 7.88
C PHE A 13 -0.66 -7.42 7.94
N ALA A 14 -1.57 -6.56 8.40
CA ALA A 14 -1.32 -5.13 8.51
C ALA A 14 -0.50 -4.79 9.77
N PRO A 15 0.17 -3.62 9.78
CA PRO A 15 0.80 -3.12 11.00
C PRO A 15 -0.20 -3.07 12.16
N PRO A 16 0.20 -3.43 13.40
CA PRO A 16 -0.70 -3.43 14.55
C PRO A 16 -1.44 -2.10 14.75
N VAL A 17 -0.77 -0.97 14.48
CA VAL A 17 -1.37 0.37 14.55
C VAL A 17 -2.57 0.50 13.61
N ASN A 18 -2.43 0.07 12.36
CA ASN A 18 -3.50 0.12 11.37
C ASN A 18 -4.60 -0.90 11.69
N ALA A 19 -4.22 -2.10 12.12
CA ALA A 19 -5.14 -3.17 12.47
C ALA A 19 -6.06 -2.80 13.64
N VAL A 20 -5.53 -2.16 14.70
CA VAL A 20 -6.33 -1.77 15.87
C VAL A 20 -7.41 -0.77 15.50
N ALA A 21 -7.08 0.27 14.73
CA ALA A 21 -8.08 1.25 14.28
C ALA A 21 -9.12 0.62 13.35
N ALA A 22 -8.66 -0.20 12.40
CA ALA A 22 -9.49 -0.94 11.45
C ALA A 22 -10.52 -1.85 12.15
N VAL A 23 -10.15 -2.46 13.29
CA VAL A 23 -11.02 -3.38 14.03
C VAL A 23 -11.93 -2.64 15.01
N ALA A 24 -11.37 -1.73 15.82
CA ALA A 24 -12.08 -1.19 16.97
C ALA A 24 -13.27 -0.28 16.59
N GLN A 25 -13.08 0.63 15.63
CA GLN A 25 -14.08 1.66 15.33
C GLN A 25 -15.31 1.07 14.61
N PRO A 26 -15.16 0.27 13.53
CA PRO A 26 -16.31 -0.34 12.89
C PRO A 26 -17.05 -1.32 13.81
N LEU A 27 -16.33 -2.07 14.65
CA LEU A 27 -16.96 -2.95 15.64
C LEU A 27 -17.83 -2.15 16.61
N PHE A 28 -17.30 -1.06 17.17
CA PHE A 28 -18.07 -0.21 18.09
C PHE A 28 -19.29 0.43 17.40
N ALA A 29 -19.12 0.87 16.16
CA ALA A 29 -20.21 1.39 15.35
C ALA A 29 -21.33 0.37 15.10
N ILE A 30 -20.99 -0.89 14.84
CA ILE A 30 -21.98 -1.98 14.70
C ILE A 30 -22.75 -2.15 16.01
N LEU A 31 -22.05 -2.17 17.15
CA LEU A 31 -22.70 -2.30 18.46
C LEU A 31 -23.65 -1.13 18.76
N ILE A 32 -23.26 0.11 18.43
CA ILE A 32 -24.14 1.27 18.56
C ILE A 32 -25.35 1.16 17.63
N ALA A 33 -25.15 0.79 16.35
CA ALA A 33 -26.23 0.66 15.40
C ALA A 33 -27.25 -0.41 15.83
N LEU A 34 -26.78 -1.56 16.32
CA LEU A 34 -27.63 -2.61 16.90
C LEU A 34 -28.35 -2.12 18.17
N TYR A 35 -27.65 -1.41 19.06
CA TYR A 35 -28.28 -0.80 20.24
C TYR A 35 -29.41 0.15 19.84
N LEU A 36 -29.18 1.02 18.85
CA LEU A 36 -30.20 1.94 18.34
C LEU A 36 -31.37 1.21 17.69
N ALA A 37 -31.10 0.11 16.97
CA ALA A 37 -32.14 -0.72 16.42
C ALA A 37 -33.03 -1.34 17.51
N LEU A 38 -32.44 -1.77 18.63
CA LEU A 38 -33.16 -2.36 19.76
C LEU A 38 -33.94 -1.33 20.60
N GLN A 39 -33.51 -0.06 20.62
CA GLN A 39 -34.16 1.01 21.37
C GLN A 39 -35.33 1.67 20.63
N ASN A 40 -35.39 1.54 19.30
CA ASN A 40 -36.41 2.18 18.47
C ASN A 40 -37.48 1.18 18.02
N ARG A 41 -38.57 1.70 17.43
CA ARG A 41 -39.69 0.91 16.87
C ARG A 41 -39.93 1.29 15.40
N ASP A 42 -40.79 0.51 14.75
CA ASP A 42 -41.29 0.74 13.40
C ASP A 42 -40.16 0.92 12.36
N TRP A 43 -40.27 1.91 11.49
CA TRP A 43 -39.33 2.14 10.39
C TRP A 43 -37.90 2.43 10.87
N LEU A 44 -37.74 3.09 12.03
CA LEU A 44 -36.42 3.49 12.52
C LEU A 44 -35.64 2.28 13.05
N ARG A 45 -36.35 1.31 13.65
CA ARG A 45 -35.75 0.01 14.00
C ARG A 45 -35.24 -0.71 12.75
N ALA A 46 -36.09 -0.82 11.72
CA ALA A 46 -35.71 -1.48 10.47
C ALA A 46 -34.50 -0.80 9.83
N TRP A 47 -34.50 0.54 9.76
CA TRP A 47 -33.39 1.31 9.21
C TRP A 47 -32.06 1.04 9.93
N TRP A 48 -32.04 1.03 11.27
CA TRP A 48 -30.80 0.75 12.02
C TRP A 48 -30.35 -0.71 11.89
N PHE A 49 -31.27 -1.67 11.75
CA PHE A 49 -30.92 -3.06 11.46
C PHE A 49 -30.28 -3.21 10.08
N GLU A 50 -30.87 -2.62 9.04
CA GLU A 50 -30.32 -2.61 7.68
C GLU A 50 -28.96 -1.92 7.63
N TYR A 51 -28.83 -0.78 8.33
CA TYR A 51 -27.56 -0.08 8.46
C TYR A 51 -26.48 -0.93 9.13
N ALA A 52 -26.81 -1.58 10.26
CA ALA A 52 -25.90 -2.46 10.96
C ALA A 52 -25.48 -3.66 10.08
N ALA A 53 -26.39 -4.21 9.28
CA ALA A 53 -26.10 -5.30 8.35
C ALA A 53 -25.14 -4.85 7.23
N LEU A 54 -25.39 -3.70 6.60
CA LEU A 54 -24.49 -3.13 5.58
C LEU A 54 -23.11 -2.82 6.14
N LEU A 55 -23.06 -2.21 7.33
CA LEU A 55 -21.80 -1.94 8.03
C LEU A 55 -21.06 -3.24 8.38
N LEU A 56 -21.76 -4.29 8.81
CA LEU A 56 -21.17 -5.59 9.09
C LEU A 56 -20.59 -6.24 7.82
N ILE A 57 -21.29 -6.18 6.69
CA ILE A 57 -20.80 -6.69 5.40
C ILE A 57 -19.53 -5.93 4.97
N ALA A 58 -19.57 -4.60 5.02
CA ALA A 58 -18.41 -3.76 4.71
C ALA A 58 -17.23 -4.06 5.65
N TYR A 59 -17.52 -4.27 6.94
CA TYR A 59 -16.52 -4.59 7.95
C TYR A 59 -15.86 -5.95 7.69
N ILE A 60 -16.64 -7.01 7.43
CA ILE A 60 -16.10 -8.34 7.09
C ILE A 60 -15.24 -8.23 5.82
N GLY A 61 -15.71 -7.54 4.78
CA GLY A 61 -14.92 -7.29 3.56
C GLY A 61 -13.60 -6.55 3.84
N GLY A 62 -13.63 -5.56 4.74
CA GLY A 62 -12.46 -4.82 5.20
C GLY A 62 -11.48 -5.65 6.04
N LEU A 63 -11.98 -6.59 6.85
CA LEU A 63 -11.12 -7.52 7.60
C LEU A 63 -10.39 -8.49 6.68
N LEU A 64 -11.05 -8.92 5.59
CA LEU A 64 -10.47 -9.82 4.58
C LEU A 64 -9.55 -9.09 3.60
N THR A 65 -9.79 -7.81 3.35
CA THR A 65 -8.97 -6.96 2.48
C THR A 65 -8.85 -5.57 3.10
N ILE A 66 -7.69 -5.22 3.66
CA ILE A 66 -7.58 -3.97 4.43
C ILE A 66 -7.90 -2.72 3.59
N ARG A 67 -7.67 -2.75 2.28
CA ARG A 67 -8.11 -1.69 1.35
C ARG A 67 -9.62 -1.38 1.45
N SER A 68 -10.45 -2.39 1.71
CA SER A 68 -11.90 -2.25 1.81
C SER A 68 -12.36 -1.72 3.17
N ILE A 69 -11.47 -1.59 4.17
CA ILE A 69 -11.87 -1.10 5.50
C ILE A 69 -12.35 0.35 5.47
N ALA A 70 -11.91 1.15 4.50
CA ALA A 70 -12.35 2.52 4.32
C ALA A 70 -13.88 2.64 4.21
N PHE A 71 -14.55 1.70 3.55
CA PHE A 71 -16.02 1.68 3.46
C PHE A 71 -16.67 1.48 4.82
N ALA A 72 -16.14 0.56 5.63
CA ALA A 72 -16.60 0.33 7.00
C ALA A 72 -16.37 1.56 7.87
N SER A 73 -15.24 2.24 7.73
CA SER A 73 -14.93 3.47 8.48
C SER A 73 -15.87 4.63 8.15
N VAL A 74 -16.22 4.82 6.87
CA VAL A 74 -17.18 5.85 6.45
C VAL A 74 -18.57 5.57 7.03
N LEU A 75 -19.02 4.32 6.96
CA LEU A 75 -20.28 3.92 7.58
C LEU A 75 -20.21 4.00 9.11
N ALA A 76 -19.08 3.71 9.73
CA ALA A 76 -18.93 3.79 11.18
C ALA A 76 -19.12 5.22 11.72
N ALA A 77 -18.83 6.25 10.91
CA ALA A 77 -18.90 7.65 11.31
C ALA A 77 -20.29 8.08 11.81
N ILE A 78 -21.38 7.55 11.23
CA ILE A 78 -22.75 7.94 11.60
C ILE A 78 -23.12 7.50 13.04
N PRO A 79 -23.09 6.20 13.39
CA PRO A 79 -23.39 5.75 14.75
C PRO A 79 -22.36 6.27 15.77
N ILE A 80 -21.08 6.37 15.40
CA ILE A 80 -20.06 6.97 16.28
C ILE A 80 -20.37 8.43 16.55
N GLY A 81 -20.73 9.22 15.53
CA GLY A 81 -21.10 10.62 15.67
C GLY A 81 -22.28 10.81 16.62
N TRP A 82 -23.33 10.00 16.46
CA TRP A 82 -24.46 9.99 17.40
C TRP A 82 -24.00 9.71 18.84
N PHE A 83 -23.16 8.68 19.03
CA PHE A 83 -22.66 8.30 20.35
C PHE A 83 -21.81 9.41 20.99
N VAL A 84 -20.93 10.04 20.20
CA VAL A 84 -20.07 11.15 20.63
C VAL A 84 -20.93 12.31 21.13
N VAL A 85 -21.96 12.73 20.39
CA VAL A 85 -22.89 13.79 20.82
C VAL A 85 -23.56 13.43 22.14
N ARG A 86 -24.08 12.21 22.29
CA ARG A 86 -24.73 11.75 23.53
C ARG A 86 -23.77 11.67 24.72
N MET A 87 -22.50 11.38 24.49
CA MET A 87 -21.47 11.40 25.52
C MET A 87 -21.12 12.83 25.91
N PHE A 88 -21.01 13.75 24.96
CA PHE A 88 -20.80 15.18 25.25
C PHE A 88 -21.95 15.79 26.06
N ASP A 89 -23.20 15.45 25.75
CA ASP A 89 -24.35 15.90 26.53
C ASP A 89 -24.27 15.42 27.98
N ARG A 90 -23.90 14.15 28.20
CA ARG A 90 -23.66 13.61 29.55
C ARG A 90 -22.50 14.29 30.26
N TRP A 91 -21.40 14.53 29.54
CA TRP A 91 -20.22 15.22 30.08
C TRP A 91 -20.56 16.62 30.61
N ARG A 92 -21.41 17.37 29.88
CA ARG A 92 -21.91 18.68 30.30
C ARG A 92 -22.85 18.61 31.51
N ALA A 93 -23.66 17.55 31.60
CA ALA A 93 -24.62 17.36 32.69
C ALA A 93 -23.96 16.93 34.02
N TYR A 94 -22.82 16.25 33.99
CA TYR A 94 -22.12 15.84 35.21
C TYR A 94 -21.57 17.03 35.99
N LYS A 95 -21.78 17.03 37.31
CA LYS A 95 -21.29 18.09 38.21
C LYS A 95 -19.90 17.81 38.79
N THR A 96 -19.50 16.54 38.86
CA THR A 96 -18.24 16.09 39.48
C THR A 96 -17.20 15.68 38.43
N LEU A 97 -15.92 15.74 38.78
CA LEU A 97 -14.80 15.48 37.87
C LEU A 97 -14.68 14.01 37.44
N LEU A 98 -14.97 13.07 38.34
CA LEU A 98 -14.78 11.64 38.10
C LEU A 98 -15.61 11.07 36.91
N PRO A 99 -16.94 11.29 36.83
CA PRO A 99 -17.72 10.85 35.67
C PRO A 99 -17.34 11.61 34.40
N LYS A 100 -16.88 12.87 34.51
CA LYS A 100 -16.37 13.62 33.37
C LYS A 100 -15.11 12.99 32.78
N LEU A 101 -14.19 12.56 33.63
CA LEU A 101 -12.97 11.87 33.22
C LEU A 101 -13.30 10.53 32.57
N GLY A 102 -14.28 9.78 33.12
CA GLY A 102 -14.75 8.54 32.52
C GLY A 102 -15.26 8.73 31.07
N VAL A 103 -16.08 9.74 30.83
CA VAL A 103 -16.55 10.07 29.47
C VAL A 103 -15.39 10.45 28.54
N ALA A 104 -14.45 11.27 29.02
CA ALA A 104 -13.29 11.67 28.24
C ALA A 104 -12.42 10.46 27.83
N ILE A 105 -12.21 9.52 28.75
CA ILE A 105 -11.47 8.27 28.48
C ILE A 105 -12.17 7.44 27.40
N VAL A 106 -13.50 7.26 27.52
CA VAL A 106 -14.28 6.51 26.52
C VAL A 106 -14.19 7.15 25.13
N LEU A 107 -14.36 8.47 25.05
CA LEU A 107 -14.25 9.19 23.78
C LEU A 107 -12.85 9.11 23.19
N TYR A 108 -11.83 9.21 24.03
CA TYR A 108 -10.44 9.09 23.60
C TYR A 108 -10.14 7.73 22.96
N PHE A 109 -10.48 6.62 23.63
CA PHE A 109 -10.23 5.29 23.09
C PHE A 109 -11.12 4.96 21.87
N LEU A 110 -12.28 5.58 21.75
CA LEU A 110 -13.15 5.45 20.57
C LEU A 110 -12.57 6.17 19.34
N LEU A 111 -12.11 7.40 19.52
CA LEU A 111 -11.63 8.24 18.42
C LEU A 111 -10.18 7.92 18.04
N LEU A 112 -9.37 7.52 19.02
CA LEU A 112 -7.93 7.28 18.89
C LEU A 112 -7.53 5.90 19.45
N PRO A 113 -8.15 4.80 18.99
CA PRO A 113 -7.91 3.46 19.56
C PRO A 113 -6.46 3.00 19.42
N ALA A 114 -5.76 3.44 18.37
CA ALA A 114 -4.39 3.05 18.09
C ALA A 114 -3.33 3.94 18.79
N PHE A 115 -3.73 5.03 19.45
CA PHE A 115 -2.77 5.99 20.02
C PHE A 115 -1.79 5.38 21.03
N PRO A 116 -2.17 4.47 21.95
CA PRO A 116 -1.21 3.85 22.85
C PRO A 116 -0.05 3.15 22.12
N LEU A 117 -0.34 2.55 20.96
CA LEU A 117 0.68 1.92 20.11
C LEU A 117 1.55 2.94 19.41
N VAL A 118 0.96 4.04 18.91
CA VAL A 118 1.70 5.15 18.32
C VAL A 118 2.67 5.76 19.35
N LEU A 119 2.20 6.02 20.56
CA LEU A 119 3.02 6.55 21.64
C LEU A 119 4.14 5.58 22.04
N LYS A 120 3.85 4.28 22.16
CA LYS A 120 4.86 3.26 22.42
C LYS A 120 5.96 3.27 21.35
N ASN A 121 5.58 3.33 20.07
CA ASN A 121 6.53 3.32 18.96
C ASN A 121 7.37 4.60 18.90
N ALA A 122 6.82 5.74 19.31
CA ALA A 122 7.56 7.00 19.40
C ALA A 122 8.58 7.00 20.55
N LEU A 123 8.27 6.34 21.67
CA LEU A 123 9.13 6.29 22.86
C LEU A 123 10.17 5.16 22.81
N ILE A 124 9.89 4.08 22.07
CA ILE A 124 10.76 2.92 21.92
C ILE A 124 10.90 2.62 20.43
N PRO A 125 11.91 3.19 19.75
CA PRO A 125 12.18 2.87 18.35
C PRO A 125 12.62 1.41 18.27
N SER A 126 11.75 0.52 17.77
CA SER A 126 12.13 -0.86 17.48
C SER A 126 12.86 -0.93 16.14
N GLN A 127 13.99 -1.65 16.07
CA GLN A 127 14.74 -1.89 14.83
C GLN A 127 13.92 -2.66 13.76
N GLU A 128 12.86 -3.35 14.17
CA GLU A 128 11.93 -4.08 13.28
C GLU A 128 10.98 -3.16 12.49
N SER A 129 10.87 -1.88 12.87
CA SER A 129 10.05 -0.91 12.13
C SER A 129 10.61 -0.56 10.73
N SER A 130 11.81 -1.03 10.39
CA SER A 130 12.51 -0.67 9.15
C SER A 130 11.86 -1.21 7.87
N GLU A 131 11.08 -2.28 7.90
CA GLU A 131 10.41 -2.79 6.67
C GLU A 131 9.13 -2.00 6.31
N MET A 132 8.51 -1.28 7.26
CA MET A 132 7.29 -0.50 7.01
C MET A 132 7.49 1.02 7.07
N GLY A 133 8.52 1.49 7.78
CA GLY A 133 9.08 2.83 7.55
C GLY A 133 9.52 3.01 6.10
N ALA A 134 9.82 1.92 5.38
CA ALA A 134 10.13 1.92 3.96
C ALA A 134 8.93 2.21 3.02
N LEU A 135 7.67 2.14 3.50
CA LEU A 135 6.50 2.56 2.70
C LEU A 135 6.36 4.09 2.64
N PHE A 136 6.94 4.81 3.61
CA PHE A 136 7.02 6.27 3.67
C PHE A 136 8.46 6.78 3.70
N SER A 137 9.43 5.89 3.50
CA SER A 137 10.81 6.31 3.29
C SER A 137 10.79 6.99 1.95
N GLU A 138 11.10 8.29 1.92
CA GLU A 138 11.44 8.97 0.69
C GLU A 138 12.51 8.12 0.00
N THR A 139 12.12 7.46 -1.07
CA THR A 139 13.04 6.72 -1.93
C THR A 139 13.85 7.77 -2.65
N LYS A 140 15.17 7.66 -2.63
CA LYS A 140 16.05 8.61 -3.31
C LYS A 140 15.83 8.61 -4.81
N CYS A 141 15.37 7.50 -5.37
CA CYS A 141 14.96 7.47 -6.78
C CYS A 141 13.87 8.51 -7.08
N ASP A 142 13.02 8.83 -6.10
CA ASP A 142 11.84 9.71 -6.20
C ASP A 142 11.18 9.61 -7.58
N LEU A 143 10.63 8.42 -7.85
CA LEU A 143 10.12 8.06 -9.17
C LEU A 143 9.10 9.08 -9.70
N ALA A 144 8.28 9.66 -8.82
CA ALA A 144 7.27 10.63 -9.20
C ALA A 144 7.87 11.90 -9.81
N THR A 145 9.02 12.34 -9.30
CA THR A 145 9.72 13.54 -9.75
C THR A 145 10.69 13.25 -10.90
N ASN A 146 11.41 12.12 -10.85
CA ASN A 146 12.53 11.86 -11.76
C ASN A 146 12.17 11.07 -13.01
N VAL A 147 11.00 10.41 -13.08
CA VAL A 147 10.64 9.56 -14.25
C VAL A 147 10.63 10.33 -15.56
N GLY A 148 10.35 11.64 -15.54
CA GLY A 148 10.40 12.50 -16.72
C GLY A 148 11.79 12.61 -17.38
N LEU A 149 12.87 12.33 -16.66
CA LEU A 149 14.24 12.32 -17.19
C LEU A 149 14.42 11.29 -18.32
N LEU A 150 13.63 10.22 -18.33
CA LEU A 150 13.62 9.24 -19.42
C LEU A 150 13.28 9.86 -20.77
N ASN A 151 12.59 11.01 -20.81
CA ASN A 151 12.30 11.69 -22.08
C ASN A 151 13.55 12.27 -22.78
N ALA A 152 14.73 12.24 -22.14
CA ALA A 152 15.99 12.61 -22.78
C ALA A 152 16.49 11.53 -23.77
N VAL A 153 15.99 10.29 -23.70
CA VAL A 153 16.31 9.23 -24.67
C VAL A 153 15.19 9.03 -25.69
N PRO A 154 15.50 8.52 -26.91
CA PRO A 154 14.48 8.22 -27.92
C PRO A 154 13.37 7.31 -27.40
N ALA A 155 12.16 7.49 -27.91
CA ALA A 155 11.04 6.63 -27.58
C ALA A 155 11.35 5.16 -27.85
N GLY A 156 10.94 4.29 -26.94
CA GLY A 156 11.21 2.86 -26.98
C GLY A 156 10.36 2.11 -25.96
N ASN A 157 10.40 0.79 -26.02
CA ASN A 157 9.70 -0.06 -25.07
C ASN A 157 10.58 -0.38 -23.85
N ILE A 158 10.05 -0.20 -22.65
CA ILE A 158 10.79 -0.33 -21.39
C ILE A 158 10.42 -1.63 -20.68
N PHE A 159 11.42 -2.44 -20.40
CA PHE A 159 11.33 -3.58 -19.48
C PHE A 159 11.65 -3.10 -18.05
N ALA A 160 10.62 -2.90 -17.24
CA ALA A 160 10.73 -2.38 -15.88
C ALA A 160 9.90 -3.22 -14.90
N PRO A 161 10.24 -3.19 -13.59
CA PRO A 161 9.38 -3.66 -12.51
C PRO A 161 7.95 -3.09 -12.64
N LEU A 162 6.96 -3.88 -12.23
CA LEU A 162 5.54 -3.63 -12.53
C LEU A 162 4.99 -2.37 -11.86
N ASP A 163 5.52 -2.01 -10.69
CA ASP A 163 5.13 -0.81 -9.93
C ASP A 163 5.58 0.49 -10.62
N MET A 164 6.58 0.41 -11.50
CA MET A 164 7.10 1.56 -12.26
C MET A 164 6.29 1.82 -13.55
N GLY A 165 5.47 0.87 -13.99
CA GLY A 165 4.79 0.94 -15.28
C GLY A 165 3.82 2.11 -15.42
N ALA A 166 3.09 2.48 -14.35
CA ALA A 166 2.09 3.56 -14.43
C ALA A 166 2.74 4.95 -14.57
N PRO A 167 3.75 5.33 -13.73
CA PRO A 167 4.48 6.58 -13.92
C PRO A 167 5.16 6.68 -15.28
N LEU A 168 5.76 5.60 -15.78
CA LEU A 168 6.38 5.56 -17.11
C LEU A 168 5.37 5.90 -18.22
N LEU A 169 4.21 5.24 -18.24
CA LEU A 169 3.17 5.47 -19.24
C LEU A 169 2.55 6.86 -19.15
N TYR A 170 2.47 7.44 -17.95
CA TYR A 170 1.81 8.73 -17.74
C TYR A 170 2.74 9.93 -18.00
N GLN A 171 4.01 9.83 -17.64
CA GLN A 171 4.94 10.97 -17.63
C GLN A 171 5.98 10.95 -18.76
N THR A 172 6.01 9.89 -19.57
CA THR A 172 7.01 9.75 -20.63
C THR A 172 6.40 9.41 -21.97
N HIS A 173 7.18 9.57 -23.04
CA HIS A 173 6.80 9.12 -24.38
C HIS A 173 7.06 7.63 -24.62
N HIS A 174 7.48 6.87 -23.60
CA HIS A 174 7.81 5.47 -23.72
C HIS A 174 6.60 4.54 -23.56
N SER A 175 6.75 3.32 -24.06
CA SER A 175 5.86 2.21 -23.73
C SER A 175 6.51 1.30 -22.69
N VAL A 176 5.71 0.44 -22.05
CA VAL A 176 6.20 -0.53 -21.08
C VAL A 176 5.71 -1.93 -21.41
N VAL A 177 6.56 -2.93 -21.17
CA VAL A 177 6.23 -4.34 -21.42
C VAL A 177 5.02 -4.80 -20.61
N ALA A 178 4.97 -4.42 -19.33
CA ALA A 178 3.85 -4.72 -18.45
C ALA A 178 3.75 -3.70 -17.31
N SER A 179 2.60 -3.70 -16.63
CA SER A 179 2.38 -2.96 -15.39
C SER A 179 1.51 -3.78 -14.43
N GLY A 180 1.40 -3.34 -13.17
CA GLY A 180 0.59 -3.97 -12.13
C GLY A 180 -0.93 -4.01 -12.38
N HIS A 181 -1.43 -3.58 -13.54
CA HIS A 181 -2.86 -3.47 -13.85
C HIS A 181 -3.54 -4.77 -14.31
N HIS A 182 -2.83 -5.91 -14.31
CA HIS A 182 -3.39 -7.23 -14.67
C HIS A 182 -4.00 -7.35 -16.09
N ARG A 183 -3.64 -6.46 -17.01
CA ARG A 183 -4.15 -6.50 -18.40
C ARG A 183 -3.37 -7.46 -19.30
N THR A 184 -2.13 -7.78 -18.95
CA THR A 184 -1.21 -8.60 -19.75
C THR A 184 -0.51 -9.64 -18.87
N PRO A 185 -1.22 -10.67 -18.36
CA PRO A 185 -0.66 -11.61 -17.38
C PRO A 185 0.58 -12.37 -17.88
N ALA A 186 0.66 -12.67 -19.19
CA ALA A 186 1.84 -13.28 -19.79
C ALA A 186 3.06 -12.35 -19.74
N ALA A 187 2.90 -11.07 -20.10
CA ALA A 187 3.98 -10.09 -20.04
C ALA A 187 4.38 -9.79 -18.59
N MET A 188 3.43 -9.72 -17.65
CA MET A 188 3.73 -9.58 -16.23
C MET A 188 4.57 -10.76 -15.71
N ARG A 189 4.23 -11.99 -16.11
CA ARG A 189 5.03 -13.18 -15.77
C ARG A 189 6.45 -13.05 -16.32
N ASP A 190 6.59 -12.63 -17.57
CA ASP A 190 7.90 -12.47 -18.22
C ASP A 190 8.75 -11.40 -17.52
N VAL A 191 8.15 -10.27 -17.12
CA VAL A 191 8.82 -9.23 -16.32
C VAL A 191 9.30 -9.78 -14.98
N ILE A 192 8.42 -10.44 -14.21
CA ILE A 192 8.78 -11.02 -12.91
C ILE A 192 9.87 -12.09 -13.07
N ALA A 193 9.70 -13.00 -14.03
CA ALA A 193 10.65 -14.08 -14.28
C ALA A 193 12.00 -13.56 -14.78
N GLY A 194 12.01 -12.48 -15.57
CA GLY A 194 13.23 -11.84 -16.04
C GLY A 194 14.03 -11.20 -14.90
N PHE A 195 13.38 -10.44 -14.02
CA PHE A 195 14.10 -9.83 -12.89
C PHE A 195 14.51 -10.82 -11.80
N VAL A 196 13.72 -11.87 -11.56
CA VAL A 196 14.03 -12.93 -10.57
C VAL A 196 15.05 -13.94 -11.13
N GLY A 197 15.06 -14.18 -12.43
CA GLY A 197 15.94 -15.16 -13.08
C GLY A 197 17.33 -14.61 -13.40
N ALA A 198 18.17 -15.50 -13.93
CA ALA A 198 19.48 -15.13 -14.46
C ALA A 198 19.35 -14.19 -15.69
N PRO A 199 20.35 -13.35 -15.98
CA PRO A 199 20.32 -12.39 -17.10
C PRO A 199 19.95 -13.01 -18.45
N GLU A 200 20.29 -14.27 -18.70
CA GLU A 200 20.00 -14.97 -19.95
C GLU A 200 18.49 -15.22 -20.12
N ILE A 201 17.78 -15.52 -19.03
CA ILE A 201 16.31 -15.67 -19.01
C ILE A 201 15.65 -14.31 -19.26
N ALA A 202 16.19 -13.26 -18.65
CA ALA A 202 15.71 -11.90 -18.84
C ALA A 202 15.88 -11.45 -20.29
N LYS A 203 17.06 -11.71 -20.88
CA LYS A 203 17.36 -11.37 -22.28
C LYS A 203 16.34 -11.97 -23.25
N GLN A 204 15.99 -13.24 -23.09
CA GLN A 204 14.96 -13.87 -23.92
C GLN A 204 13.60 -13.16 -23.85
N SER A 205 13.22 -12.68 -22.66
CA SER A 205 11.96 -11.95 -22.47
C SER A 205 12.05 -10.53 -23.04
N ILE A 206 13.16 -9.84 -22.81
CA ILE A 206 13.46 -8.50 -23.35
C ILE A 206 13.43 -8.52 -24.88
N ASP A 207 14.07 -9.50 -25.51
CA ASP A 207 14.10 -9.65 -26.96
C ASP A 207 12.71 -10.01 -27.51
N ARG A 208 11.97 -10.91 -26.85
CA ARG A 208 10.59 -11.27 -27.25
C ARG A 208 9.63 -10.09 -27.21
N HIS A 209 9.75 -9.22 -26.21
CA HIS A 209 8.91 -8.03 -26.07
C HIS A 209 9.46 -6.81 -26.82
N GLY A 210 10.60 -6.94 -27.51
CA GLY A 210 11.24 -5.83 -28.22
C GLY A 210 11.58 -4.66 -27.29
N ALA A 211 11.97 -4.93 -26.05
CA ALA A 211 12.32 -3.87 -25.10
C ALA A 211 13.69 -3.27 -25.44
N ASP A 212 13.74 -1.96 -25.61
CA ASP A 212 14.93 -1.19 -25.99
C ASP A 212 15.70 -0.68 -24.76
N TYR A 213 15.01 -0.59 -23.63
CA TYR A 213 15.57 -0.16 -22.37
C TYR A 213 15.15 -1.08 -21.23
N VAL A 214 16.04 -1.23 -20.25
CA VAL A 214 15.71 -1.72 -18.91
C VAL A 214 15.74 -0.53 -17.96
N PHE A 215 14.74 -0.39 -17.10
CA PHE A 215 14.68 0.67 -16.10
C PHE A 215 14.40 0.10 -14.71
N MET A 216 15.05 0.66 -13.70
CA MET A 216 14.84 0.29 -12.30
C MET A 216 15.17 1.45 -11.36
N CYS A 217 14.22 1.81 -10.49
CA CYS A 217 14.54 2.43 -9.20
C CYS A 217 15.02 1.36 -8.22
N THR A 218 16.32 1.30 -7.92
CA THR A 218 16.93 0.18 -7.19
C THR A 218 16.57 0.12 -5.70
N ASP A 219 16.07 1.22 -5.14
CA ASP A 219 15.70 1.38 -3.74
C ASP A 219 14.19 1.20 -3.46
N LEU A 220 13.43 0.70 -4.42
CA LEU A 220 12.03 0.32 -4.22
C LEU A 220 11.89 -1.09 -3.67
N LEU A 221 10.73 -1.36 -3.05
CA LEU A 221 10.42 -2.67 -2.46
C LEU A 221 10.34 -3.78 -3.50
N GLU A 222 9.78 -3.52 -4.68
CA GLU A 222 9.62 -4.55 -5.73
C GLU A 222 10.97 -5.08 -6.26
N PRO A 223 11.94 -4.25 -6.67
CA PRO A 223 13.30 -4.70 -6.99
C PRO A 223 13.99 -5.48 -5.86
N ARG A 224 13.85 -5.02 -4.61
CA ARG A 224 14.37 -5.75 -3.43
C ARG A 224 13.71 -7.13 -3.29
N ASN A 225 12.41 -7.25 -3.56
CA ASN A 225 11.70 -8.53 -3.55
C ASN A 225 12.19 -9.45 -4.68
N PHE A 226 12.45 -8.92 -5.88
CA PHE A 226 13.02 -9.71 -6.97
C PHE A 226 14.42 -10.22 -6.62
N SER A 227 15.30 -9.36 -6.12
CA SER A 227 16.65 -9.71 -5.66
C SER A 227 16.62 -10.77 -4.55
N ARG A 228 15.78 -10.58 -3.52
CA ARG A 228 15.63 -11.55 -2.42
C ARG A 228 15.11 -12.91 -2.91
N ARG A 229 14.23 -12.93 -3.92
CA ARG A 229 13.64 -14.16 -4.43
C ARG A 229 14.55 -14.90 -5.40
N GLY A 230 15.31 -14.16 -6.22
CA GLY A 230 16.18 -14.69 -7.25
C GLY A 230 17.59 -15.05 -6.76
N GLY A 231 18.03 -14.47 -5.65
CA GLY A 231 19.39 -14.62 -5.15
C GLY A 231 20.40 -13.79 -5.94
N GLU A 232 21.68 -13.89 -5.57
CA GLU A 232 22.76 -13.01 -6.06
C GLU A 232 22.94 -13.02 -7.59
N ASP A 233 22.64 -14.14 -8.24
CA ASP A 233 22.77 -14.31 -9.70
C ASP A 233 21.59 -13.73 -10.49
N SER A 234 20.53 -13.27 -9.82
CA SER A 234 19.36 -12.70 -10.48
C SER A 234 19.70 -11.39 -11.19
N LEU A 235 18.98 -11.10 -12.29
CA LEU A 235 19.13 -9.81 -12.97
C LEU A 235 18.88 -8.65 -11.99
N ALA A 236 17.86 -8.74 -11.13
CA ALA A 236 17.60 -7.70 -10.14
C ALA A 236 18.78 -7.46 -9.19
N SER A 237 19.38 -8.52 -8.62
CA SER A 237 20.54 -8.38 -7.73
C SER A 237 21.73 -7.76 -8.44
N ARG A 238 22.01 -8.18 -9.69
CA ARG A 238 23.09 -7.61 -10.51
C ARG A 238 22.88 -6.14 -10.83
N LEU A 239 21.67 -5.74 -11.21
CA LEU A 239 21.34 -4.35 -11.53
C LEU A 239 21.38 -3.44 -10.29
N ILE A 240 20.92 -3.93 -9.13
CA ILE A 240 21.05 -3.22 -7.85
C ILE A 240 22.53 -3.04 -7.49
N ALA A 241 23.36 -4.06 -7.69
CA ALA A 241 24.80 -4.02 -7.43
C ALA A 241 25.62 -3.26 -8.49
N ASP A 242 24.98 -2.63 -9.48
CA ASP A 242 25.60 -1.93 -10.60
C ASP A 242 26.55 -2.81 -11.44
N LYS A 243 26.17 -4.08 -11.63
CA LYS A 243 26.91 -5.08 -12.42
C LYS A 243 26.06 -5.60 -13.59
N PRO A 244 25.63 -4.72 -14.52
CA PRO A 244 24.79 -5.14 -15.63
C PRO A 244 25.48 -6.22 -16.49
N PRO A 245 24.71 -7.14 -17.10
CA PRO A 245 25.25 -8.04 -18.11
C PRO A 245 25.72 -7.26 -19.35
N GLN A 246 26.59 -7.87 -20.17
CA GLN A 246 27.25 -7.20 -21.30
C GLN A 246 26.30 -6.65 -22.36
N TRP A 247 25.08 -7.19 -22.47
CA TRP A 247 24.04 -6.72 -23.38
C TRP A 247 23.24 -5.51 -22.84
N LEU A 248 23.62 -4.98 -21.67
CA LEU A 248 23.07 -3.76 -21.09
C LEU A 248 24.17 -2.71 -20.88
N GLU A 249 23.98 -1.54 -21.47
CA GLU A 249 24.85 -0.37 -21.25
C GLU A 249 24.11 0.68 -20.44
N ARG A 250 24.74 1.16 -19.36
CA ARG A 250 24.17 2.18 -18.49
C ARG A 250 24.03 3.49 -19.27
N VAL A 251 22.85 4.10 -19.21
CA VAL A 251 22.60 5.43 -19.75
C VAL A 251 22.52 6.39 -18.58
N ASP A 252 23.39 7.39 -18.57
CA ASP A 252 23.33 8.45 -17.57
C ASP A 252 22.33 9.53 -18.01
N LEU A 253 21.47 9.94 -17.08
CA LEU A 253 20.43 10.94 -17.29
C LEU A 253 20.49 12.03 -16.21
N ASP A 254 21.62 12.16 -15.51
CA ASP A 254 21.86 13.13 -14.43
C ASP A 254 20.82 13.04 -13.29
N GLY A 255 20.26 11.84 -13.07
CA GLY A 255 19.32 11.54 -11.99
C GLY A 255 19.98 10.97 -10.74
N PRO A 256 19.20 10.67 -9.68
CA PRO A 256 19.71 9.97 -8.50
C PRO A 256 20.37 8.62 -8.84
N ASP A 257 21.35 8.17 -8.05
CA ASP A 257 22.07 6.91 -8.28
C ASP A 257 21.16 5.68 -8.34
N GLU A 258 20.04 5.74 -7.63
CA GLU A 258 19.01 4.71 -7.59
C GLU A 258 18.14 4.69 -8.85
N PHE A 259 18.07 5.79 -9.61
CA PHE A 259 17.35 5.92 -10.87
C PHE A 259 18.22 5.41 -12.03
N ARG A 260 18.09 4.13 -12.38
CA ARG A 260 18.98 3.50 -13.36
C ARG A 260 18.27 3.07 -14.62
N VAL A 261 18.87 3.47 -15.75
CA VAL A 261 18.44 3.12 -17.10
C VAL A 261 19.58 2.41 -17.79
N TRP A 262 19.25 1.34 -18.52
CA TRP A 262 20.19 0.65 -19.38
C TRP A 262 19.60 0.51 -20.78
N ARG A 263 20.41 0.80 -21.81
CA ARG A 263 20.08 0.50 -23.20
C ARG A 263 20.37 -0.97 -23.48
N VAL A 264 19.47 -1.62 -24.22
CA VAL A 264 19.62 -3.01 -24.64
C VAL A 264 20.39 -3.08 -25.95
N PHE A 265 21.46 -3.86 -25.98
CA PHE A 265 22.16 -4.24 -27.21
C PHE A 265 21.65 -5.59 -27.73
N ARG A 266 21.45 -5.63 -29.04
CA ARG A 266 21.12 -6.84 -29.80
C ARG A 266 22.27 -7.03 -30.79
N ASP A 267 22.90 -8.19 -30.72
CA ASP A 267 23.88 -8.62 -31.72
C ASP A 267 23.22 -8.81 -33.10
#